data_AF-A0A0E9NJ94-F1
#
_entry.id   AF-A0A0E9NJ94-F1
#
_cell.length_a   1.000
_cell.length_b   1.000
_cell.length_c   1.000
_cell.angle_alpha   90.00
_cell.angle_beta   90.00
_cell.angle_gamma   90.00
#
_symmetry.space_group_name_H-M   'P 1'
#
loop_
_entity.id
_entity.type
_entity.pdbx_description
1 polymer ?
#
loop_
_entity_poly.entity_id
_entity_poly.type
_entity_poly.pdbx_seq_one_letter_code
_entity_poly.pdbx_strand_id
1 'polypeptide(L)'
;MASDARSELITEHFEHVPLSFIDDVINSANAILYKAVNAMESFIQSQPNVPPDESEQGIHQLETLLENAVDRNFDAFELYTLRNIFNVPDDVVGWMRLGHHEGLEFGVQREEEDEVEKELKRVRAELEKAEKRQKRLRVAKKENTISARYLEKHLERLSFLSSAASANEVTPLHETTDFLTDQLSTLKTLLEELRKIAPSALEDVDEVEDERSQYVERMVKKRVRGSRDNDDGFDWEGEERKIRKIGNVEDAKVLVEALREQGMSKPQLKVEEKDEEEVAADRQVREEGTIEEGKETKGEEIEERKEQETKDE
;
A
#
# COMPACT_ATOMS: atom_id res chain seq x y z
N MET A 1 45.44 -16.12 -10.95
CA MET A 1 44.88 -16.93 -12.05
C MET A 1 44.32 -18.26 -11.54
N ALA A 2 45.09 -19.13 -10.87
CA ALA A 2 44.56 -20.41 -10.35
C ALA A 2 43.44 -20.24 -9.29
N SER A 3 43.57 -19.25 -8.39
CA SER A 3 42.54 -18.92 -7.39
C SER A 3 41.19 -18.48 -7.99
N ASP A 4 41.22 -17.86 -9.17
CA ASP A 4 40.02 -17.35 -9.84
C ASP A 4 39.25 -18.49 -10.49
N ALA A 5 39.94 -19.31 -11.29
CA ALA A 5 39.36 -20.49 -11.92
C ALA A 5 38.77 -21.48 -10.90
N ARG A 6 39.40 -21.61 -9.73
CA ARG A 6 38.84 -22.40 -8.62
C ARG A 6 37.51 -21.83 -8.12
N SER A 7 37.48 -20.52 -7.90
CA SER A 7 36.30 -19.84 -7.35
C SER A 7 35.15 -19.86 -8.36
N GLU A 8 35.44 -19.69 -9.65
CA GLU A 8 34.49 -19.84 -10.75
C GLU A 8 33.89 -21.25 -10.81
N LEU A 9 34.74 -22.28 -10.80
CA LEU A 9 34.30 -23.68 -10.87
C LEU A 9 33.40 -24.06 -9.67
N ILE A 10 33.76 -23.63 -8.47
CA ILE A 10 32.97 -23.90 -7.26
C ILE A 10 31.65 -23.13 -7.34
N THR A 11 31.69 -21.85 -7.72
CA THR A 11 30.48 -21.02 -7.85
C THR A 11 29.54 -21.57 -8.93
N GLU A 12 30.08 -22.06 -10.03
CA GLU A 12 29.32 -22.70 -11.10
C GLU A 12 28.71 -24.03 -10.63
N HIS A 13 29.45 -24.85 -9.88
CA HIS A 13 28.96 -26.12 -9.37
C HIS A 13 27.82 -25.98 -8.36
N PHE A 14 27.94 -25.02 -7.44
CA PHE A 14 26.94 -24.76 -6.40
C PHE A 14 25.85 -23.78 -6.83
N GLU A 15 26.00 -23.14 -7.99
CA GLU A 15 25.11 -22.09 -8.52
C GLU A 15 25.01 -20.85 -7.62
N HIS A 16 25.88 -20.74 -6.61
CA HIS A 16 25.99 -19.61 -5.71
C HIS A 16 27.43 -19.45 -5.24
N VAL A 17 27.79 -18.22 -4.84
CA VAL A 17 29.11 -17.97 -4.24
C VAL A 17 29.12 -18.59 -2.83
N PRO A 18 30.15 -19.35 -2.44
CA PRO A 18 30.23 -19.96 -1.10
C PRO A 18 30.09 -18.96 0.06
N LEU A 19 30.60 -17.73 -0.12
CA LEU A 19 30.47 -16.65 0.87
C LEU A 19 28.99 -16.34 1.17
N SER A 20 28.13 -16.27 0.14
CA SER A 20 26.69 -16.01 0.33
C SER A 20 26.01 -17.08 1.18
N PHE A 21 26.39 -18.36 1.00
CA PHE A 21 25.85 -19.44 1.83
C PHE A 21 26.28 -19.30 3.29
N ILE A 22 27.54 -18.92 3.53
CA ILE A 22 28.06 -18.72 4.88
C ILE A 22 27.36 -17.52 5.55
N ASP A 23 27.21 -16.42 4.82
CA ASP A 23 26.47 -15.22 5.28
C ASP A 23 25.04 -15.58 5.70
N ASP A 24 24.33 -16.36 4.88
CA ASP A 24 22.96 -16.81 5.18
C ASP A 24 22.90 -17.69 6.45
N VAL A 25 23.90 -18.55 6.66
CA VAL A 25 24.01 -19.38 7.87
C VAL A 25 24.27 -18.50 9.11
N ILE A 26 25.19 -17.53 9.02
CA ILE A 26 25.51 -16.60 10.11
C ILE A 26 24.27 -15.74 10.45
N ASN A 27 23.63 -15.16 9.44
CA ASN A 27 22.40 -14.39 9.60
C ASN A 27 21.29 -15.20 10.25
N SER A 28 21.14 -16.47 9.86
CA SER A 28 20.17 -17.39 10.46
C SER A 28 20.51 -17.70 11.93
N ALA A 29 21.78 -17.93 12.25
CA ALA A 29 22.22 -18.16 13.63
C ALA A 29 21.94 -16.95 14.53
N ASN A 30 22.26 -15.73 14.05
CA ASN A 30 21.98 -14.49 14.77
C ASN A 30 20.48 -14.27 14.96
N ALA A 31 19.67 -14.51 13.92
CA ALA A 31 18.22 -14.42 14.03
C ALA A 31 17.65 -15.42 15.07
N ILE A 32 18.21 -16.63 15.17
CA ILE A 32 17.82 -17.60 16.19
C ILE A 32 18.28 -17.17 17.59
N LEU A 33 19.49 -16.61 17.71
CA LEU A 33 20.02 -16.07 18.96
C LEU A 33 19.08 -15.02 19.54
N TYR A 34 18.74 -13.98 18.77
CA TYR A 34 17.83 -12.93 19.25
C TYR A 34 16.44 -13.47 19.59
N LYS A 35 15.91 -14.42 18.80
CA LYS A 35 14.64 -15.09 19.13
C LYS A 35 14.71 -15.85 20.45
N ALA A 36 15.82 -16.55 20.72
CA ALA A 36 16.02 -17.30 21.95
C ALA A 36 16.18 -16.37 23.16
N VAL A 37 16.96 -15.28 23.03
CA VAL A 37 17.14 -14.25 24.06
C VAL A 37 15.80 -13.61 24.41
N ASN A 38 15.02 -13.16 23.42
CA ASN A 38 13.70 -12.56 23.64
C ASN A 38 12.68 -13.53 24.27
N ALA A 39 12.72 -14.81 23.86
CA ALA A 39 11.87 -15.83 24.47
C ALA A 39 12.24 -16.07 25.94
N MET A 40 13.54 -16.05 26.24
CA MET A 40 14.04 -16.19 27.61
C MET A 40 13.70 -14.96 28.46
N GLU A 41 13.81 -13.75 27.90
CA GLU A 41 13.36 -12.52 28.56
C GLU A 41 11.87 -12.59 28.92
N SER A 42 11.03 -12.94 27.95
CA SER A 42 9.60 -13.11 28.17
C SER A 42 9.30 -14.15 29.25
N PHE A 43 10.06 -15.24 29.29
CA PHE A 43 9.93 -16.27 30.32
C PHE A 43 10.33 -15.75 31.70
N ILE A 44 11.45 -15.04 31.83
CA ILE A 44 11.92 -14.49 33.11
C ILE A 44 10.95 -13.44 33.64
N GLN A 45 10.43 -12.55 32.78
CA GLN A 45 9.42 -11.56 33.14
C GLN A 45 8.10 -12.18 33.62
N SER A 46 7.77 -13.40 33.17
CA SER A 46 6.60 -14.13 33.65
C SER A 46 6.75 -14.68 35.08
N GLN A 47 7.98 -14.69 35.63
CA GLN A 47 8.24 -15.21 36.96
C GLN A 47 8.02 -14.13 38.03
N PRO A 48 7.23 -14.40 39.09
CA PRO A 48 6.81 -13.38 40.06
C PRO A 48 7.91 -12.92 41.04
N ASN A 49 9.08 -13.58 41.06
CA ASN A 49 10.12 -13.38 42.08
C ASN A 49 11.43 -12.80 41.53
N VAL A 50 11.45 -12.26 40.31
CA VAL A 50 12.66 -11.69 39.72
C VAL A 50 12.53 -10.17 39.63
N PRO A 51 13.46 -9.39 40.21
CA PRO A 51 13.48 -7.95 40.04
C PRO A 51 13.68 -7.59 38.56
N PRO A 52 12.88 -6.65 38.01
CA PRO A 52 12.94 -6.31 36.59
C PRO A 52 14.32 -5.81 36.16
N ASP A 53 14.92 -4.90 36.94
CA ASP A 53 16.23 -4.31 36.63
C ASP A 53 17.37 -5.36 36.63
N GLU A 54 17.31 -6.33 37.53
CA GLU A 54 18.30 -7.42 37.61
C GLU A 54 18.13 -8.41 36.46
N SER A 55 16.88 -8.71 36.07
CA SER A 55 16.61 -9.56 34.91
C SER A 55 17.07 -8.93 33.60
N GLU A 56 16.76 -7.64 33.37
CA GLU A 56 17.15 -6.93 32.16
C GLU A 56 18.67 -6.88 32.03
N GLN A 57 19.37 -6.55 33.12
CA GLN A 57 20.83 -6.53 33.14
C GLN A 57 21.44 -7.91 32.90
N GLY A 58 20.87 -8.97 33.48
CA GLY A 58 21.34 -10.34 33.29
C GLY A 58 21.12 -10.86 31.87
N ILE A 59 19.98 -10.52 31.26
CA ILE A 59 19.64 -10.87 29.88
C ILE A 59 20.58 -10.15 28.91
N HIS A 60 20.80 -8.85 29.10
CA HIS A 60 21.73 -8.09 28.28
C HIS A 60 23.16 -8.65 28.38
N GLN A 61 23.62 -9.05 29.58
CA GLN A 61 24.93 -9.69 29.73
C GLN A 61 24.99 -11.03 28.99
N LEU A 62 23.93 -11.84 29.06
CA LEU A 62 23.87 -13.10 28.32
C LEU A 62 23.89 -12.87 26.81
N GLU A 63 23.11 -11.92 26.31
CA GLU A 63 23.06 -11.55 24.90
C GLU A 63 24.47 -11.19 24.40
N THR A 64 25.14 -10.26 25.07
CA THR A 64 26.52 -9.88 24.72
C THR A 64 27.49 -11.07 24.77
N LEU A 65 27.34 -11.98 25.75
CA LEU A 65 28.19 -13.17 25.82
C LEU A 65 27.92 -14.15 24.67
N LEU A 66 26.66 -14.33 24.30
CA LEU A 66 26.26 -15.20 23.21
C LEU A 66 26.69 -14.62 21.86
N GLU A 67 26.54 -13.32 21.62
CA GLU A 67 27.02 -12.64 20.41
C GLU A 67 28.52 -12.88 20.24
N ASN A 68 29.32 -12.56 21.26
CA ASN A 68 30.77 -12.79 21.22
C ASN A 68 31.15 -14.26 20.98
N ALA A 69 30.39 -15.19 21.55
CA ALA A 69 30.63 -16.61 21.38
C ALA A 69 30.23 -17.10 19.98
N VAL A 70 29.13 -16.61 19.43
CA VAL A 70 28.65 -16.90 18.09
C VAL A 70 29.64 -16.32 17.07
N ASP A 71 29.95 -15.03 17.13
CA ASP A 71 30.88 -14.36 16.20
C ASP A 71 32.20 -15.13 16.11
N ARG A 72 32.85 -15.38 17.26
CA ARG A 72 34.13 -16.10 17.28
C ARG A 72 34.07 -17.50 16.68
N ASN A 73 33.00 -18.25 16.95
CA ASN A 73 32.87 -19.62 16.45
C ASN A 73 32.46 -19.64 14.97
N PHE A 74 31.66 -18.67 14.54
CA PHE A 74 31.21 -18.55 13.16
C PHE A 74 32.30 -17.97 12.24
N ASP A 75 33.19 -17.11 12.74
CA ASP A 75 34.44 -16.74 12.05
C ASP A 75 35.31 -17.98 11.76
N ALA A 76 35.44 -18.86 12.76
CA ALA A 76 36.19 -20.11 12.61
C ALA A 76 35.50 -21.09 11.66
N PHE A 77 34.17 -21.13 11.66
CA PHE A 77 33.37 -21.90 10.73
C PHE A 77 33.52 -21.38 9.29
N GLU A 78 33.43 -20.07 9.07
CA GLU A 78 33.64 -19.44 7.76
C GLU A 78 35.03 -19.82 7.22
N LEU A 79 36.08 -19.61 8.02
CA LEU A 79 37.43 -19.92 7.61
C LEU A 79 37.58 -21.42 7.29
N TYR A 80 37.06 -22.30 8.13
CA TYR A 80 37.16 -23.75 7.93
C TYR A 80 36.40 -24.20 6.68
N THR A 81 35.20 -23.68 6.45
CA THR A 81 34.36 -24.06 5.31
C THR A 81 34.98 -23.60 4.00
N LEU A 82 35.43 -22.34 3.90
CA LEU A 82 36.10 -21.83 2.71
C LEU A 82 37.43 -22.52 2.43
N ARG A 83 38.17 -22.90 3.48
CA ARG A 83 39.49 -23.52 3.31
C ARG A 83 39.42 -25.01 2.97
N ASN A 84 38.43 -25.74 3.48
CA ASN A 84 38.42 -27.21 3.40
C ASN A 84 37.21 -27.80 2.67
N ILE A 85 36.02 -27.20 2.78
CA ILE A 85 34.80 -27.75 2.18
C ILE A 85 34.61 -27.15 0.78
N PHE A 86 34.55 -25.83 0.69
CA PHE A 86 34.45 -25.08 -0.56
C PHE A 86 35.84 -24.81 -1.14
N ASN A 87 36.64 -25.86 -1.27
CA ASN A 87 37.99 -25.76 -1.79
C ASN A 87 38.33 -26.95 -2.68
N VAL A 88 38.92 -26.66 -3.83
CA VAL A 88 39.44 -27.65 -4.77
C VAL A 88 40.95 -27.45 -4.90
N PRO A 89 41.78 -28.50 -4.74
CA PRO A 89 43.23 -28.40 -4.89
C PRO A 89 43.65 -27.93 -6.29
N ASP A 90 44.63 -27.02 -6.37
CA ASP A 90 45.07 -26.38 -7.64
C ASP A 90 45.54 -27.37 -8.71
N ASP A 91 46.08 -28.52 -8.29
CA ASP A 91 46.58 -29.58 -9.16
C ASP A 91 45.47 -30.31 -9.92
N VAL A 92 44.23 -30.31 -9.39
CA VAL A 92 43.08 -30.99 -10.01
C VAL A 92 42.08 -30.04 -10.67
N VAL A 93 42.11 -28.73 -10.39
CA VAL A 93 41.16 -27.75 -10.95
C VAL A 93 41.08 -27.84 -12.48
N GLY A 94 42.22 -27.93 -13.17
CA GLY A 94 42.26 -28.01 -14.63
C GLY A 94 41.76 -29.33 -15.24
N TRP A 95 41.58 -30.36 -14.43
CA TRP A 95 41.11 -31.69 -14.86
C TRP A 95 39.66 -31.96 -14.47
N MET A 96 39.06 -31.07 -13.68
CA MET A 96 37.69 -31.19 -13.22
C MET A 96 36.73 -30.71 -14.31
N ARG A 97 35.67 -31.48 -14.56
CA ARG A 97 34.62 -31.17 -15.53
C ARG A 97 33.28 -31.31 -14.83
N LEU A 98 32.42 -30.30 -14.93
CA LEU A 98 31.07 -30.33 -14.37
C LEU A 98 30.12 -31.09 -15.32
N GLY A 99 29.01 -31.59 -14.79
CA GLY A 99 28.07 -32.41 -15.57
C GLY A 99 27.52 -31.67 -16.79
N HIS A 100 27.21 -30.39 -16.66
CA HIS A 100 26.71 -29.56 -17.76
C HIS A 100 27.80 -29.11 -18.75
N HIS A 101 29.07 -29.41 -18.47
CA HIS A 101 30.13 -29.23 -19.46
C HIS A 101 30.16 -30.40 -20.46
N GLU A 102 29.44 -31.50 -20.20
CA GLU A 102 29.36 -32.65 -21.10
C GLU A 102 28.61 -32.28 -22.38
N GLY A 103 29.21 -32.60 -23.55
CA GLY A 103 28.59 -32.30 -24.84
C GLY A 103 28.65 -30.85 -25.31
N LEU A 104 29.31 -29.94 -24.57
CA LEU A 104 29.57 -28.58 -25.07
C LEU A 104 30.56 -28.61 -26.25
N GLU A 105 30.10 -28.17 -27.41
CA GLU A 105 30.93 -27.96 -28.59
C GLU A 105 31.30 -26.48 -28.69
N PHE A 106 32.57 -26.14 -28.44
CA PHE A 106 33.06 -24.76 -28.54
C PHE A 106 33.31 -24.30 -30.00
N GLY A 107 32.74 -25.02 -30.97
CA GLY A 107 32.87 -24.79 -32.41
C GLY A 107 31.61 -24.20 -33.05
N VAL A 108 30.79 -23.49 -32.27
CA VAL A 108 29.55 -22.86 -32.74
C VAL A 108 29.88 -21.86 -33.85
N GLN A 109 29.11 -21.87 -34.94
CA GLN A 109 29.30 -20.93 -36.03
C GLN A 109 28.75 -19.56 -35.66
N ARG A 110 29.42 -18.50 -36.10
CA ARG A 110 29.05 -17.09 -35.82
C ARG A 110 27.60 -16.75 -36.17
N GLU A 111 27.01 -17.45 -37.14
CA GLU A 111 25.61 -17.29 -37.55
C GLU A 111 24.61 -17.76 -36.47
N GLU A 112 24.92 -18.83 -35.75
CA GLU A 112 24.10 -19.36 -34.65
C GLU A 112 24.21 -18.44 -33.42
N GLU A 113 25.40 -17.89 -33.14
CA GLU A 113 25.59 -16.86 -32.11
C GLU A 113 24.77 -15.59 -32.40
N ASP A 114 24.77 -15.12 -33.65
CA ASP A 114 24.00 -13.95 -34.08
C ASP A 114 22.48 -14.17 -33.97
N GLU A 115 22.00 -15.40 -34.16
CA GLU A 115 20.58 -15.76 -33.98
C GLU A 115 20.18 -15.75 -32.50
N VAL A 116 20.98 -16.37 -31.64
CA VAL A 116 20.76 -16.35 -30.18
C VAL A 116 20.84 -14.92 -29.63
N GLU A 117 21.74 -14.07 -30.13
CA GLU A 117 21.81 -12.67 -29.71
C GLU A 117 20.53 -11.90 -30.10
N LYS A 118 19.94 -12.17 -31.28
CA LYS A 118 18.67 -11.58 -31.68
C LYS A 118 17.52 -12.04 -30.77
N GLU A 119 17.47 -13.32 -30.43
CA GLU A 119 16.48 -13.84 -29.49
C GLU A 119 16.65 -13.22 -28.10
N LEU A 120 17.87 -13.13 -27.59
CA LEU A 120 18.17 -12.51 -26.30
C LEU A 120 17.75 -11.03 -26.27
N LYS A 121 18.03 -10.27 -27.35
CA LYS A 121 17.58 -8.88 -27.49
C LYS A 121 16.05 -8.78 -27.48
N ARG A 122 15.36 -9.71 -28.15
CA ARG A 122 13.89 -9.76 -28.15
C ARG A 122 13.35 -10.03 -26.76
N VAL A 123 13.86 -11.05 -26.06
CA VAL A 123 13.41 -11.42 -24.70
C VAL A 123 13.68 -10.30 -23.71
N ARG A 124 14.86 -9.65 -23.76
CA ARG A 124 15.16 -8.46 -22.94
C ARG A 124 14.17 -7.33 -23.18
N ALA A 125 13.85 -7.04 -24.45
CA ALA A 125 12.86 -6.01 -24.79
C ALA A 125 11.43 -6.37 -24.32
N GLU A 126 11.07 -7.65 -24.32
CA GLU A 126 9.80 -8.12 -23.75
C GLU A 126 9.78 -8.01 -22.23
N LEU A 127 10.89 -8.33 -21.55
CA LEU A 127 11.05 -8.18 -20.11
C LEU A 127 10.93 -6.71 -19.68
N GLU A 128 11.61 -5.78 -20.34
CA GLU A 128 11.49 -4.35 -20.03
C GLU A 128 10.04 -3.85 -20.17
N LYS A 129 9.31 -4.33 -21.18
CA LYS A 129 7.89 -3.99 -21.34
C LYS A 129 7.04 -4.56 -20.20
N ALA A 130 7.34 -5.78 -19.75
CA ALA A 130 6.66 -6.40 -18.62
C ALA A 130 6.94 -5.66 -17.31
N GLU A 131 8.19 -5.28 -17.04
CA GLU A 131 8.57 -4.50 -15.86
C GLU A 131 7.90 -3.13 -15.81
N LYS A 132 7.89 -2.40 -16.95
CA LYS A 132 7.18 -1.11 -17.04
C LYS A 132 5.68 -1.27 -16.78
N ARG A 133 5.08 -2.35 -17.28
CA ARG A 133 3.67 -2.69 -17.00
C ARG A 133 3.46 -3.00 -15.52
N GLN A 134 4.34 -3.77 -14.89
CA GLN A 134 4.25 -4.12 -13.47
C GLN A 134 4.39 -2.88 -12.58
N LYS A 135 5.33 -1.97 -12.89
CA LYS A 135 5.47 -0.68 -12.18
C LYS A 135 4.19 0.15 -12.29
N ARG A 136 3.62 0.29 -13.49
CA ARG A 136 2.33 1.00 -13.69
C ARG A 136 1.18 0.35 -12.93
N LEU A 137 1.11 -0.99 -12.95
CA LEU A 137 0.07 -1.74 -12.24
C LEU A 137 0.18 -1.56 -10.72
N ARG A 138 1.39 -1.52 -10.16
CA ARG A 138 1.61 -1.25 -8.74
C ARG A 138 1.13 0.15 -8.35
N VAL A 139 1.45 1.17 -9.15
CA VAL A 139 0.97 2.55 -8.91
C VAL A 139 -0.56 2.61 -8.96
N ALA A 140 -1.17 2.06 -10.01
CA ALA A 140 -2.63 2.03 -10.13
C ALA A 140 -3.31 1.23 -9.00
N LYS A 141 -2.69 0.14 -8.52
CA LYS A 141 -3.17 -0.61 -7.36
C LYS A 141 -3.13 0.27 -6.10
N LYS A 142 -2.03 0.98 -5.85
CA LYS A 142 -1.90 1.91 -4.71
C LYS A 142 -2.98 3.00 -4.76
N GLU A 143 -3.17 3.64 -5.92
CA GLU A 143 -4.23 4.65 -6.11
C GLU A 143 -5.63 4.08 -5.85
N ASN A 144 -5.94 2.90 -6.39
CA ASN A 144 -7.21 2.23 -6.15
C ASN A 144 -7.43 1.88 -4.67
N THR A 145 -6.39 1.44 -3.95
CA THR A 145 -6.50 1.15 -2.51
C THR A 145 -6.78 2.43 -1.70
N ILE A 146 -6.20 3.56 -2.09
CA ILE A 146 -6.47 4.86 -1.44
C ILE A 146 -7.92 5.30 -1.71
N SER A 147 -8.37 5.21 -2.97
CA SER A 147 -9.75 5.52 -3.34
C SER A 147 -10.76 4.61 -2.62
N ALA A 148 -10.46 3.31 -2.50
CA ALA A 148 -11.31 2.37 -1.76
C ALA A 148 -11.44 2.76 -0.28
N ARG A 149 -10.31 3.05 0.40
CA ARG A 149 -10.31 3.53 1.79
C ARG A 149 -11.06 4.85 1.95
N TYR A 150 -10.97 5.75 0.96
CA TYR A 150 -11.70 7.01 0.98
C TYR A 150 -13.22 6.77 0.92
N LEU A 151 -13.66 5.88 0.04
CA LEU A 151 -15.06 5.49 -0.10
C LEU A 151 -15.59 4.77 1.15
N GLU A 152 -14.78 3.89 1.77
CA GLU A 152 -15.14 3.23 3.03
C GLU A 152 -15.37 4.23 4.16
N LYS A 153 -14.47 5.20 4.33
CA LYS A 153 -14.64 6.29 5.32
C LYS A 153 -15.91 7.10 5.09
N HIS A 154 -16.26 7.35 3.83
CA HIS A 154 -17.52 8.03 3.51
C HIS A 154 -18.74 7.15 3.79
N LEU A 155 -18.65 5.85 3.52
CA LEU A 155 -19.69 4.91 3.87
C LEU A 155 -19.90 4.85 5.39
N GLU A 156 -18.83 4.83 6.19
CA GLU A 156 -18.90 4.92 7.64
C GLU A 156 -19.58 6.21 8.11
N ARG A 157 -19.23 7.36 7.52
CA ARG A 157 -19.90 8.64 7.83
C ARG A 157 -21.40 8.62 7.51
N LEU A 158 -21.77 7.98 6.39
CA LEU A 158 -23.17 7.85 5.97
C LEU A 158 -23.91 6.73 6.71
N SER A 159 -23.20 5.79 7.33
CA SER A 159 -23.80 4.67 8.07
C SER A 159 -24.66 5.17 9.25
N PHE A 160 -24.30 6.30 9.85
CA PHE A 160 -25.10 6.97 10.87
C PHE A 160 -26.49 7.35 10.36
N LEU A 161 -26.63 7.76 9.10
CA LEU A 161 -27.95 8.11 8.55
C LEU A 161 -28.85 6.89 8.43
N SER A 162 -28.29 5.74 8.05
CA SER A 162 -29.02 4.48 7.98
C SER A 162 -29.39 3.96 9.38
N SER A 163 -28.48 4.04 10.34
CA SER A 163 -28.74 3.61 11.72
C SER A 163 -29.70 4.55 12.44
N ALA A 164 -29.58 5.86 12.28
CA ALA A 164 -30.50 6.85 12.84
C ALA A 164 -31.92 6.72 12.25
N ALA A 165 -32.04 6.45 10.95
CA ALA A 165 -33.34 6.18 10.33
C ALA A 165 -33.97 4.88 10.87
N SER A 166 -33.17 3.84 11.08
CA SER A 166 -33.66 2.56 11.65
C SER A 166 -34.04 2.70 13.13
N ALA A 167 -33.28 3.47 13.90
CA ALA A 167 -33.55 3.72 15.32
C ALA A 167 -34.84 4.51 15.56
N ASN A 168 -35.28 5.31 14.58
CA ASN A 168 -36.54 6.05 14.63
C ASN A 168 -37.66 5.37 13.83
N GLU A 169 -37.46 4.12 13.36
CA GLU A 169 -38.44 3.34 12.58
C GLU A 169 -38.92 4.03 11.28
N VAL A 170 -38.08 4.88 10.68
CA VAL A 170 -38.40 5.65 9.46
C VAL A 170 -37.76 5.02 8.21
N THR A 171 -37.26 3.79 8.30
CA THR A 171 -36.69 3.08 7.14
C THR A 171 -37.75 2.24 6.41
N PRO A 172 -37.83 2.32 5.07
CA PRO A 172 -37.09 3.20 4.16
C PRO A 172 -37.63 4.65 4.13
N LEU A 173 -36.71 5.63 4.19
CA LEU A 173 -37.06 7.06 4.28
C LEU A 173 -37.93 7.53 3.11
N HIS A 174 -37.65 7.07 1.89
CA HIS A 174 -38.41 7.44 0.69
C HIS A 174 -39.87 6.93 0.74
N GLU A 175 -40.11 5.71 1.22
CA GLU A 175 -41.46 5.16 1.35
C GLU A 175 -42.27 5.91 2.42
N THR A 176 -41.64 6.28 3.54
CA THR A 176 -42.32 7.07 4.58
C THR A 176 -42.65 8.49 4.11
N THR A 177 -41.77 9.14 3.33
CA THR A 177 -42.07 10.47 2.77
C THR A 177 -43.18 10.39 1.73
N ASP A 178 -43.16 9.40 0.85
CA ASP A 178 -44.17 9.23 -0.18
C ASP A 178 -45.54 8.93 0.47
N PHE A 179 -45.58 8.02 1.44
CA PHE A 179 -46.79 7.74 2.21
C PHE A 179 -47.32 8.97 2.95
N LEU A 180 -46.47 9.73 3.65
CA LEU A 180 -46.90 10.94 4.35
C LEU A 180 -47.42 12.02 3.39
N THR A 181 -46.81 12.16 2.20
CA THR A 181 -47.32 13.08 1.19
C THR A 181 -48.68 12.65 0.64
N ASP A 182 -48.92 11.34 0.49
CA ASP A 182 -50.21 10.80 0.08
C ASP A 182 -51.28 10.94 1.18
N GLN A 183 -50.91 10.73 2.44
CA GLN A 183 -51.79 10.96 3.59
C GLN A 183 -52.11 12.45 3.79
N LEU A 184 -51.17 13.36 3.53
CA LEU A 184 -51.43 14.80 3.56
C LEU A 184 -52.35 15.25 2.43
N SER A 185 -52.20 14.66 1.23
CA SER A 185 -53.06 14.97 0.09
C SER A 185 -54.51 14.54 0.38
N THR A 186 -54.69 13.34 0.93
CA THR A 186 -56.01 12.82 1.34
C THR A 186 -56.62 13.59 2.51
N LEU A 187 -55.83 13.94 3.53
CA LEU A 187 -56.29 14.76 4.65
C LEU A 187 -56.70 16.17 4.19
N LYS A 188 -55.98 16.75 3.23
CA LYS A 188 -56.35 18.02 2.59
C LYS A 188 -57.70 17.89 1.87
N THR A 189 -57.92 16.82 1.10
CA THR A 189 -59.21 16.60 0.43
C THR A 189 -60.36 16.40 1.43
N LEU A 190 -60.13 15.67 2.53
CA LEU A 190 -61.11 15.49 3.60
C LEU A 190 -61.42 16.79 4.35
N LEU A 191 -60.42 17.63 4.60
CA LEU A 191 -60.60 18.97 5.17
C LEU A 191 -61.40 19.87 4.23
N GLU A 192 -61.12 19.82 2.93
CA GLU A 192 -61.89 20.56 1.91
C GLU A 192 -63.34 20.06 1.81
N GLU A 193 -63.62 18.77 2.04
CA GLU A 193 -64.97 18.22 2.12
C GLU A 193 -65.68 18.58 3.43
N LEU A 194 -65.00 18.52 4.57
CA LEU A 194 -65.52 18.95 5.87
C LEU A 194 -65.83 20.44 5.90
N ARG A 195 -64.98 21.27 5.28
CA ARG A 195 -65.19 22.72 5.12
C ARG A 195 -66.46 23.03 4.31
N LYS A 196 -66.87 22.15 3.39
CA LYS A 196 -68.13 22.27 2.64
C LYS A 196 -69.35 21.87 3.48
N ILE A 197 -69.20 21.01 4.48
CA ILE A 197 -70.29 20.46 5.31
C ILE A 197 -70.54 21.31 6.56
N ALA A 198 -69.50 21.89 7.16
CA ALA A 198 -69.59 22.70 8.39
C ALA A 198 -68.70 23.96 8.31
N PRO A 199 -69.10 24.99 7.53
CA PRO A 199 -68.29 26.20 7.34
C PRO A 199 -68.07 27.01 8.63
N SER A 200 -68.98 26.93 9.60
CA SER A 200 -68.95 27.75 10.82
C SER A 200 -68.26 27.10 12.04
N ALA A 201 -67.74 25.87 11.92
CA ALA A 201 -67.05 25.17 13.03
C ALA A 201 -65.52 25.30 12.97
N LEU A 202 -64.99 25.89 11.90
CA LEU A 202 -63.54 26.00 11.61
C LEU A 202 -63.08 27.46 11.42
N GLU A 203 -63.97 28.44 11.52
CA GLU A 203 -63.63 29.87 11.43
C GLU A 203 -62.67 30.32 12.54
N ASP A 204 -62.65 29.63 13.68
CA ASP A 204 -61.75 29.92 14.81
C ASP A 204 -60.40 29.16 14.76
N VAL A 205 -60.13 28.34 13.74
CA VAL A 205 -58.90 27.53 13.66
C VAL A 205 -57.89 28.08 12.64
N ASP A 206 -58.33 28.93 11.71
CA ASP A 206 -57.50 29.43 10.61
C ASP A 206 -56.46 30.52 11.03
N GLU A 207 -56.41 30.93 12.30
CA GLU A 207 -55.55 32.03 12.76
C GLU A 207 -54.63 31.71 13.94
N VAL A 208 -54.20 30.45 14.09
CA VAL A 208 -53.02 30.17 14.92
C VAL A 208 -51.90 29.69 14.02
N GLU A 209 -51.20 30.64 13.38
CA GLU A 209 -49.83 30.39 12.96
C GLU A 209 -49.03 30.04 14.22
N ASP A 210 -48.91 28.74 14.50
CA ASP A 210 -48.17 28.20 15.62
C ASP A 210 -46.76 28.81 15.60
N GLU A 211 -46.37 29.52 16.65
CA GLU A 211 -45.04 30.15 16.79
C GLU A 211 -43.92 29.14 16.51
N ARG A 212 -44.20 27.86 16.80
CA ARG A 212 -43.35 26.72 16.45
C ARG A 212 -43.18 26.53 14.96
N SER A 213 -44.23 26.63 14.15
CA SER A 213 -44.18 26.49 12.69
C SER A 213 -43.36 27.62 12.07
N GLN A 214 -43.56 28.86 12.51
CA GLN A 214 -42.74 30.00 12.11
C GLN A 214 -41.28 29.85 12.58
N TYR A 215 -41.04 29.31 13.77
CA TYR A 215 -39.71 29.06 14.30
C TYR A 215 -38.96 27.98 13.50
N VAL A 216 -39.64 26.88 13.18
CA VAL A 216 -39.09 25.79 12.36
C VAL A 216 -38.79 26.30 10.96
N GLU A 217 -39.70 27.03 10.33
CA GLU A 217 -39.45 27.61 9.01
C GLU A 217 -38.28 28.61 9.02
N ARG A 218 -38.17 29.42 10.08
CA ARG A 218 -37.07 30.37 10.28
C ARG A 218 -35.74 29.65 10.47
N MET A 219 -35.69 28.58 11.27
CA MET A 219 -34.45 27.81 11.49
C MET A 219 -34.05 26.97 10.28
N VAL A 220 -35.01 26.41 9.55
CA VAL A 220 -34.75 25.72 8.27
C VAL A 220 -34.19 26.70 7.25
N LYS A 221 -34.80 27.90 7.08
CA LYS A 221 -34.25 28.95 6.20
C LYS A 221 -32.87 29.41 6.64
N LYS A 222 -32.59 29.48 7.95
CA LYS A 222 -31.29 29.89 8.50
C LYS A 222 -30.22 28.82 8.30
N ARG A 223 -30.55 27.53 8.37
CA ARG A 223 -29.61 26.42 8.08
C ARG A 223 -29.33 26.31 6.58
N VAL A 224 -30.36 26.42 5.74
CA VAL A 224 -30.26 26.36 4.27
C VAL A 224 -29.52 27.57 3.70
N ARG A 225 -29.70 28.78 4.26
CA ARG A 225 -28.92 29.97 3.87
C ARG A 225 -27.55 30.05 4.53
N GLY A 226 -27.41 29.59 5.78
CA GLY A 226 -26.13 29.57 6.50
C GLY A 226 -25.07 28.65 5.88
N SER A 227 -25.49 27.66 5.09
CA SER A 227 -24.57 26.85 4.26
C SER A 227 -23.97 27.60 3.07
N ARG A 228 -24.38 28.84 2.76
CA ARG A 228 -23.77 29.65 1.71
C ARG A 228 -22.70 30.64 2.20
N ASP A 229 -22.75 31.06 3.47
CA ASP A 229 -21.94 32.20 3.96
C ASP A 229 -21.01 31.89 5.15
N ASN A 230 -21.02 30.67 5.73
CA ASN A 230 -20.09 30.27 6.79
C ASN A 230 -19.19 29.10 6.35
N ASP A 231 -17.88 29.32 6.42
CA ASP A 231 -16.73 28.46 6.06
C ASP A 231 -16.60 27.15 6.90
N ASP A 232 -17.60 26.81 7.70
CA ASP A 232 -17.65 25.60 8.55
C ASP A 232 -18.67 24.56 8.04
N GLY A 233 -19.24 24.77 6.86
CA GLY A 233 -20.12 23.80 6.18
C GLY A 233 -19.31 22.83 5.32
N PHE A 234 -19.48 21.53 5.53
CA PHE A 234 -18.90 20.50 4.65
C PHE A 234 -19.32 20.78 3.19
N ASP A 235 -18.34 21.07 2.33
CA ASP A 235 -18.54 21.45 0.93
C ASP A 235 -19.00 20.25 0.11
N TRP A 236 -20.32 20.03 0.08
CA TRP A 236 -20.94 18.94 -0.68
C TRP A 236 -20.69 19.08 -2.19
N GLU A 237 -20.60 20.30 -2.73
CA GLU A 237 -20.37 20.52 -4.17
C GLU A 237 -18.90 20.28 -4.56
N GLY A 238 -17.95 20.65 -3.70
CA GLY A 238 -16.54 20.29 -3.83
C GLY A 238 -16.29 18.80 -3.65
N GLU A 239 -17.01 18.17 -2.72
CA GLU A 239 -16.92 16.73 -2.50
C GLU A 239 -17.55 15.94 -3.64
N GLU A 240 -18.70 16.37 -4.18
CA GLU A 240 -19.30 15.81 -5.39
C GLU A 240 -18.33 15.91 -6.59
N ARG A 241 -17.62 17.03 -6.73
CA ARG A 241 -16.57 17.19 -7.75
C ARG A 241 -15.38 16.25 -7.53
N LYS A 242 -14.98 15.97 -6.29
CA LYS A 242 -13.91 15.00 -5.99
C LYS A 242 -14.37 13.56 -6.26
N ILE A 243 -15.60 13.22 -5.90
CA ILE A 243 -16.20 11.90 -6.16
C ILE A 243 -16.31 11.67 -7.67
N ARG A 244 -16.75 12.67 -8.44
CA ARG A 244 -16.78 12.59 -9.92
C ARG A 244 -15.39 12.41 -10.55
N LYS A 245 -14.31 12.88 -9.90
CA LYS A 245 -12.92 12.65 -10.35
C LYS A 245 -12.43 11.23 -10.07
N ILE A 246 -12.95 10.57 -9.05
CA ILE A 246 -12.62 9.18 -8.69
C ILE A 246 -13.30 8.19 -9.67
N GLY A 247 -14.47 8.56 -10.19
CA GLY A 247 -15.16 7.84 -11.26
C GLY A 247 -16.65 8.18 -11.29
N ASN A 248 -17.27 8.12 -12.47
CA ASN A 248 -18.71 8.30 -12.60
C ASN A 248 -19.45 7.01 -12.20
N VAL A 249 -20.61 7.14 -11.55
CA VAL A 249 -21.51 6.02 -11.22
C VAL A 249 -21.94 5.29 -12.50
N GLU A 250 -22.04 6.02 -13.61
CA GLU A 250 -22.32 5.45 -14.94
C GLU A 250 -21.16 4.58 -15.43
N ASP A 251 -19.91 5.03 -15.28
CA ASP A 251 -18.73 4.25 -15.66
C ASP A 251 -18.59 2.99 -14.80
N ALA A 252 -18.88 3.10 -13.49
CA ALA A 252 -18.88 1.96 -12.58
C ALA A 252 -19.99 0.94 -12.92
N LYS A 253 -21.18 1.40 -13.34
CA LYS A 253 -22.26 0.53 -13.83
C LYS A 253 -21.84 -0.21 -15.10
N VAL A 254 -21.25 0.49 -16.06
CA VAL A 254 -20.73 -0.10 -17.30
C VAL A 254 -19.65 -1.15 -17.00
N LEU A 255 -18.75 -0.87 -16.05
CA LEU A 255 -17.69 -1.79 -15.64
C LEU A 255 -18.26 -3.03 -14.93
N VAL A 256 -19.28 -2.86 -14.08
CA VAL A 256 -19.97 -3.97 -13.41
C VAL A 256 -20.77 -4.82 -14.40
N GLU A 257 -21.40 -4.22 -15.39
CA GLU A 257 -22.07 -4.93 -16.49
C GLU A 257 -21.06 -5.72 -17.34
N ALA A 258 -19.95 -5.11 -17.73
CA ALA A 258 -18.87 -5.78 -18.47
C ALA A 258 -18.22 -6.93 -17.68
N LEU A 259 -18.05 -6.79 -16.36
CA LEU A 259 -17.54 -7.87 -15.49
C LEU A 259 -18.55 -9.03 -15.34
N ARG A 260 -19.85 -8.72 -15.36
CA ARG A 260 -20.93 -9.72 -15.30
C ARG A 260 -21.05 -10.52 -16.60
N GLU A 261 -20.82 -9.88 -17.74
CA GLU A 261 -20.76 -10.54 -19.06
C GLU A 261 -19.56 -11.48 -19.19
N GLN A 262 -18.45 -11.20 -18.49
CA GLN A 262 -17.27 -12.06 -18.44
C GLN A 262 -17.34 -13.20 -17.40
N GLY A 263 -18.49 -13.38 -16.73
CA GLY A 263 -18.71 -14.50 -15.79
C GLY A 263 -17.90 -14.43 -14.49
N MET A 264 -17.30 -13.29 -14.17
CA MET A 264 -16.54 -13.12 -12.92
C MET A 264 -17.44 -12.63 -11.79
N SER A 265 -17.52 -13.39 -10.69
CA SER A 265 -18.26 -12.97 -9.50
C SER A 265 -17.52 -11.90 -8.70
N LYS A 266 -18.27 -11.10 -7.92
CA LYS A 266 -17.79 -9.97 -7.08
C LYS A 266 -16.41 -10.23 -6.46
N PRO A 267 -15.45 -9.29 -6.59
CA PRO A 267 -14.18 -9.39 -5.87
C PRO A 267 -14.43 -9.31 -4.36
N GLN A 268 -14.07 -10.36 -3.63
CA GLN A 268 -13.95 -10.29 -2.17
C GLN A 268 -12.68 -9.49 -1.86
N LEU A 269 -12.83 -8.21 -1.52
CA LEU A 269 -11.73 -7.41 -0.99
C LEU A 269 -11.41 -7.90 0.43
N LYS A 270 -10.38 -8.74 0.56
CA LYS A 270 -9.63 -8.86 1.80
C LYS A 270 -8.54 -7.80 1.77
N VAL A 271 -8.68 -6.78 2.61
CA VAL A 271 -7.60 -5.84 2.90
C VAL A 271 -6.69 -6.53 3.90
N GLU A 272 -5.58 -7.10 3.43
CA GLU A 272 -4.50 -7.51 4.33
C GLU A 272 -3.77 -6.24 4.80
N GLU A 273 -3.85 -5.94 6.09
CA GLU A 273 -3.07 -4.92 6.79
C GLU A 273 -1.61 -5.39 6.94
N LYS A 274 -0.86 -5.44 5.84
CA LYS A 274 0.60 -5.48 5.87
C LYS A 274 1.06 -4.69 4.68
N ASP A 275 1.64 -3.51 4.91
CA ASP A 275 2.56 -2.75 4.05
C ASP A 275 2.74 -1.31 4.59
N GLU A 276 2.76 -1.11 5.92
CA GLU A 276 3.04 0.22 6.49
C GLU A 276 4.55 0.53 6.55
N GLU A 277 5.41 -0.48 6.56
CA GLU A 277 6.87 -0.27 6.56
C GLU A 277 7.46 0.07 5.18
N GLU A 278 6.91 -0.45 4.09
CA GLU A 278 7.45 -0.21 2.73
C GLU A 278 7.18 1.22 2.23
N VAL A 279 6.14 1.88 2.75
CA VAL A 279 5.76 3.25 2.37
C VAL A 279 6.65 4.31 3.06
N ALA A 280 7.23 4.00 4.22
CA ALA A 280 8.15 4.90 4.92
C ALA A 280 9.53 4.94 4.25
N ALA A 281 10.06 3.79 3.81
CA ALA A 281 11.36 3.69 3.16
C ALA A 281 11.42 4.42 1.79
N ASP A 282 10.35 4.35 0.99
CA ASP A 282 10.31 4.93 -0.36
C ASP A 282 10.13 6.47 -0.35
N ARG A 283 9.75 7.05 0.80
CA ARG A 283 9.64 8.51 0.97
C ARG A 283 11.00 9.16 1.25
N GLN A 284 11.88 8.44 1.96
CA GLN A 284 13.22 8.93 2.31
C GLN A 284 14.14 8.93 1.08
N VAL A 285 14.02 7.93 0.20
CA VAL A 285 14.80 7.85 -1.06
C VAL A 285 14.41 8.95 -2.07
N ARG A 286 13.14 9.39 -2.09
CA ARG A 286 12.68 10.47 -2.98
C ARG A 286 13.13 11.87 -2.56
N GLU A 287 13.30 12.11 -1.26
CA GLU A 287 13.78 13.39 -0.74
C GLU A 287 15.29 13.55 -0.92
N GLU A 288 16.08 12.46 -0.87
CA GLU A 288 17.52 12.51 -1.11
C GLU A 288 17.87 12.67 -2.60
N GLY A 289 17.17 11.96 -3.50
CA GLY A 289 17.43 12.06 -4.95
C GLY A 289 17.08 13.40 -5.58
N THR A 290 16.10 14.13 -5.05
CA THR A 290 15.73 15.47 -5.57
C THR A 290 16.68 16.59 -5.13
N ILE A 291 17.50 16.35 -4.09
CA ILE A 291 18.48 17.34 -3.60
C ILE A 291 19.81 17.24 -4.38
N GLU A 292 20.17 16.07 -4.89
CA GLU A 292 21.38 15.90 -5.73
C GLU A 292 21.20 16.43 -7.15
N GLU A 293 20.07 16.14 -7.83
CA GLU A 293 19.80 16.66 -9.19
C GLU A 293 19.71 18.21 -9.23
N GLY A 294 19.26 18.83 -8.14
CA GLY A 294 19.20 20.29 -8.00
C GLY A 294 20.55 20.98 -7.78
N LYS A 295 21.60 20.22 -7.41
CA LYS A 295 22.96 20.75 -7.22
C LYS A 295 23.81 20.63 -8.49
N GLU A 296 23.66 19.55 -9.26
CA GLU A 296 24.35 19.39 -10.55
C GLU A 296 23.89 20.42 -11.58
N THR A 297 22.57 20.63 -11.69
CA THR A 297 21.99 21.61 -12.63
C THR A 297 22.39 23.06 -12.34
N LYS A 298 22.59 23.42 -11.06
CA LYS A 298 23.13 24.74 -10.68
C LYS A 298 24.64 24.88 -10.88
N GLY A 299 25.38 23.78 -10.89
CA GLY A 299 26.82 23.78 -11.17
C GLY A 299 27.09 24.10 -12.64
N GLU A 300 26.35 23.45 -13.54
CA GLU A 300 26.49 23.61 -15.00
C GLU A 300 26.09 25.03 -15.48
N GLU A 301 25.01 25.63 -14.93
CA GLU A 301 24.60 27.00 -15.28
C GLU A 301 25.61 28.08 -14.85
N ILE A 302 26.43 27.82 -13.82
CA ILE A 302 27.45 28.77 -13.34
C ILE A 302 28.74 28.64 -14.17
N GLU A 303 29.04 27.46 -14.71
CA GLU A 303 30.20 27.24 -15.58
C GLU A 303 29.97 27.81 -16.98
N GLU A 304 28.77 27.64 -17.55
CA GLU A 304 28.41 28.23 -18.87
C GLU A 304 28.43 29.77 -18.85
N ARG A 305 28.03 30.40 -17.74
CA ARG A 305 28.08 31.87 -17.61
C ARG A 305 29.50 32.41 -17.50
N LYS A 306 30.43 31.66 -16.90
CA LYS A 306 31.84 32.07 -16.80
C LYS A 306 32.57 31.94 -18.13
N GLU A 307 32.23 30.94 -18.96
CA GLU A 307 32.81 30.81 -20.30
C GLU A 307 32.32 31.89 -21.28
N GLN A 308 31.09 32.39 -21.12
CA GLN A 308 30.56 33.49 -21.94
C GLN A 308 31.19 34.84 -21.59
N GLU A 309 31.48 35.13 -20.32
CA GLU A 309 32.13 36.40 -19.92
C GLU A 309 33.61 36.48 -20.34
N THR A 310 34.30 35.36 -20.55
CA THR A 310 35.71 35.35 -21.02
C THR A 310 35.90 35.50 -22.53
N LYS A 311 34.82 35.54 -23.32
CA LYS A 311 34.88 35.69 -24.78
C LYS A 311 34.57 37.11 -25.28
N ASP A 312 34.14 38.00 -24.39
CA ASP A 312 33.77 39.38 -24.71
C ASP A 312 34.76 40.44 -24.17
N GLU A 313 35.94 40.03 -23.68
CA GLU A 313 37.12 40.89 -23.43
C GLU A 313 38.22 40.67 -24.47
#